data_AF-A0A7G9Z4Z1-F1
#
_entry.id   AF-A0A7G9Z4Z1-F1
#
_cell.length_a   1.000
_cell.length_b   1.000
_cell.length_c   1.000
_cell.angle_alpha   90.00
_cell.angle_beta   90.00
_cell.angle_gamma   90.00
#
_symmetry.space_group_name_H-M   'P 1'
#
loop_
_entity.id
_entity.type
_entity.pdbx_description
1 polymer ?
#
loop_
_entity_poly.entity_id
_entity_poly.type
_entity_poly.pdbx_seq_one_letter_code
_entity_poly.pdbx_strand_id
1 'polypeptide(L)'
;MVSLDTNLNNFSYCEILQAIFGSYSTDFVYTATGIFRRTKPPVCPECGMQMNYNGYNTYEKRGLGSVKIGRYTCPSCNNNCEEERSFWKKLKDDFFGITCIINKLLRLHHVSYQGISDIMALIYPQGRDTIFNAFADSVEETIIPPRRRHLDCSL
;
A
#
# COMPACT_ATOMS: atom_id res chain seq x y z
N MET A 1 -10.98 -11.94 13.32
CA MET A 1 -11.22 -10.81 12.40
C MET A 1 -11.36 -9.56 13.25
N VAL A 2 -10.76 -8.46 12.80
CA VAL A 2 -10.82 -7.14 13.46
C VAL A 2 -12.26 -6.71 13.70
N SER A 3 -12.52 -6.09 14.86
CA SER A 3 -13.80 -5.42 15.11
C SER A 3 -13.89 -4.16 14.26
N LEU A 4 -14.93 -4.04 13.44
CA LEU A 4 -15.14 -2.87 12.60
C LEU A 4 -16.28 -2.04 13.18
N ASP A 5 -15.96 -0.83 13.64
CA ASP A 5 -16.98 0.12 14.07
C ASP A 5 -17.40 0.94 12.86
N THR A 6 -18.59 0.71 12.35
CA THR A 6 -19.11 1.43 11.19
C THR A 6 -20.05 2.57 11.59
N ASN A 7 -20.12 3.59 10.74
CA ASN A 7 -21.11 4.65 10.73
C ASN A 7 -21.72 4.77 9.31
N LEU A 8 -22.69 5.67 9.12
CA LEU A 8 -23.34 5.85 7.81
C LEU A 8 -22.36 6.20 6.68
N ASN A 9 -21.21 6.82 6.98
CA ASN A 9 -20.24 7.24 5.97
C ASN A 9 -19.32 6.10 5.52
N ASN A 10 -19.13 5.06 6.33
CA ASN A 10 -18.19 3.99 6.02
C ASN A 10 -18.83 2.59 5.92
N PHE A 11 -20.12 2.47 6.21
CA PHE A 11 -20.86 1.20 6.19
C PHE A 11 -20.78 0.50 4.82
N SER A 12 -20.88 1.24 3.72
CA SER A 12 -20.78 0.70 2.36
C SER A 12 -19.41 0.09 2.03
N TYR A 13 -18.37 0.38 2.83
CA TYR A 13 -17.03 -0.17 2.63
C TYR A 13 -16.73 -1.36 3.57
N CYS A 14 -17.72 -1.86 4.32
CA CYS A 14 -17.50 -2.88 5.35
C CYS A 14 -16.77 -4.12 4.80
N GLU A 15 -17.22 -4.68 3.67
CA GLU A 15 -16.59 -5.86 3.05
C GLU A 15 -15.13 -5.59 2.64
N ILE A 16 -14.85 -4.41 2.09
CA ILE A 16 -13.49 -4.00 1.71
C ILE A 16 -12.61 -3.88 2.96
N LEU A 17 -13.11 -3.24 4.02
CA LEU A 17 -12.40 -3.11 5.28
C LEU A 17 -12.14 -4.49 5.92
N GLN A 18 -13.09 -5.41 5.83
CA GLN A 18 -12.91 -6.80 6.28
C GLN A 18 -11.81 -7.51 5.48
N ALA A 19 -11.75 -7.33 4.16
CA ALA A 19 -10.69 -7.90 3.34
C ALA A 19 -9.31 -7.33 3.71
N ILE A 20 -9.22 -6.02 3.95
CA ILE A 20 -7.97 -5.33 4.33
C ILE A 20 -7.46 -5.83 5.69
N PHE A 21 -8.35 -5.90 6.67
CA PHE A 21 -8.00 -6.22 8.05
C PHE A 21 -8.18 -7.70 8.41
N GLY A 22 -8.57 -8.55 7.46
CA GLY A 22 -8.94 -9.94 7.69
C GLY A 22 -7.85 -10.80 8.33
N SER A 23 -6.58 -10.43 8.12
CA SER A 23 -5.43 -11.13 8.70
C SER A 23 -5.20 -10.85 10.19
N TYR A 24 -5.83 -9.83 10.76
CA TYR A 24 -5.62 -9.45 12.16
C TYR A 24 -6.64 -10.13 13.09
N SER A 25 -6.19 -10.36 14.34
CA SER A 25 -7.02 -10.96 15.38
C SER A 25 -8.15 -10.02 15.84
N THR A 26 -9.06 -10.55 16.65
CA THR A 26 -10.13 -9.78 17.31
C THR A 26 -9.60 -8.81 18.37
N ASP A 27 -8.30 -8.82 18.67
CA ASP A 27 -7.68 -7.89 19.62
C ASP A 27 -7.51 -6.49 19.04
N PHE A 28 -7.84 -6.30 17.76
CA PHE A 28 -7.80 -5.04 17.05
C PHE A 28 -9.19 -4.54 16.70
N VAL A 29 -9.30 -3.22 16.63
CA VAL A 29 -10.48 -2.47 16.21
C VAL A 29 -10.10 -1.43 15.16
N TYR A 30 -10.93 -1.30 14.13
CA TYR A 30 -10.93 -0.15 13.24
C TYR A 30 -12.12 0.74 13.61
N THR A 31 -11.84 1.89 14.19
CA THR A 31 -12.89 2.76 14.74
C THR A 31 -13.72 3.43 13.65
N ALA A 32 -14.91 3.91 14.00
CA ALA A 32 -15.76 4.70 13.11
C ALA A 32 -15.10 5.99 12.59
N THR A 33 -14.09 6.49 13.32
CA THR A 33 -13.27 7.67 12.94
C THR A 33 -12.02 7.32 12.12
N GLY A 34 -11.87 6.04 11.76
CA GLY A 34 -10.82 5.52 10.88
C GLY A 34 -9.49 5.19 11.56
N ILE A 35 -9.49 4.94 12.87
CA ILE A 35 -8.27 4.64 13.64
C ILE A 35 -8.12 3.13 13.77
N PHE A 36 -7.02 2.59 13.25
CA PHE A 36 -6.62 1.21 13.50
C PHE A 36 -5.83 1.12 14.81
N ARG A 37 -6.33 0.37 15.78
CA ARG A 37 -5.69 0.21 17.10
C ARG A 37 -6.07 -1.09 17.78
N ARG A 38 -5.31 -1.54 18.79
CA ARG A 38 -5.77 -2.63 19.67
C ARG A 38 -6.91 -2.20 20.57
N THR A 39 -7.78 -3.15 20.90
CA THR A 39 -8.89 -3.02 21.87
C THR A 39 -8.34 -2.82 23.28
N LYS A 40 -7.35 -3.64 23.66
CA LYS A 40 -6.54 -3.46 24.87
C LYS A 40 -5.17 -2.91 24.47
N PRO A 41 -4.72 -1.78 25.04
CA PRO A 41 -3.39 -1.25 24.75
C PRO A 41 -2.27 -2.28 25.00
N PRO A 42 -1.07 -2.11 24.43
CA PRO A 42 0.06 -2.96 24.73
C PRO A 42 0.62 -2.71 26.14
N VAL A 43 1.39 -3.66 26.66
CA VAL A 43 2.21 -3.48 27.85
C VAL A 43 3.54 -2.83 27.47
N CYS A 44 4.08 -1.98 28.36
CA CYS A 44 5.37 -1.36 28.15
C CYS A 44 6.49 -2.42 28.21
N PRO A 45 7.38 -2.51 27.21
CA PRO A 45 8.45 -3.51 27.22
C PRO A 45 9.47 -3.29 28.35
N GLU A 46 9.63 -2.05 28.83
CA GLU A 46 10.62 -1.70 29.86
C GLU A 46 10.16 -2.02 31.28
N CYS A 47 8.90 -1.75 31.62
CA CYS A 47 8.39 -1.88 32.99
C CYS A 47 7.18 -2.81 33.14
N GLY A 48 6.67 -3.39 32.07
CA GLY A 48 5.50 -4.26 32.07
C GLY A 48 4.16 -3.57 32.33
N MET A 49 4.15 -2.25 32.60
CA MET A 49 2.92 -1.52 32.89
C MET A 49 2.05 -1.35 31.65
N GLN A 50 0.74 -1.49 31.82
CA GLN A 50 -0.25 -1.26 30.77
C GLN A 50 -0.13 0.18 30.23
N MET A 51 0.06 0.33 28.92
CA MET A 51 0.18 1.65 28.30
C MET A 51 -1.19 2.30 28.10
N ASN A 52 -1.22 3.62 28.07
CA ASN A 52 -2.42 4.41 27.84
C ASN A 52 -2.49 4.85 26.38
N TYR A 53 -3.68 4.81 25.79
CA TYR A 53 -3.91 5.41 24.48
C TYR A 53 -3.65 6.92 24.53
N ASN A 54 -2.84 7.43 23.61
CA ASN A 54 -2.44 8.84 23.57
C ASN A 54 -2.65 9.49 22.19
N GLY A 55 -3.60 8.97 21.41
CA GLY A 55 -3.96 9.49 20.10
C GLY A 55 -3.52 8.58 18.95
N TYR A 56 -3.26 9.18 17.79
CA TYR A 56 -2.89 8.47 16.57
C TYR A 56 -1.91 9.31 15.75
N ASN A 57 -1.14 8.66 14.87
CA ASN A 57 -0.46 9.35 13.78
C ASN A 57 -1.21 9.09 12.46
N THR A 58 -1.19 10.07 11.57
CA THR A 58 -1.74 9.94 10.21
C THR A 58 -0.60 9.69 9.23
N TYR A 59 -0.71 8.62 8.45
CA TYR A 59 0.20 8.35 7.33
C TYR A 59 -0.53 8.58 6.02
N GLU A 60 -0.02 9.53 5.24
CA GLU A 60 -0.58 9.89 3.95
C GLU A 60 0.36 9.48 2.81
N LYS A 61 -0.23 8.98 1.73
CA LYS A 61 0.39 8.97 0.41
C LYS A 61 -0.41 9.93 -0.46
N ARG A 62 0.20 11.08 -0.77
CA ARG A 62 -0.45 12.16 -1.52
C ARG A 62 -1.08 11.62 -2.81
N GLY A 63 -2.35 11.99 -3.03
CA GLY A 63 -3.13 11.57 -4.19
C GLY A 63 -3.64 10.12 -4.17
N LEU A 64 -3.32 9.35 -3.12
CA LEU A 64 -3.80 7.97 -2.95
C LEU A 64 -4.72 7.83 -1.73
N GLY A 65 -4.29 8.31 -0.57
CA GLY A 65 -5.08 8.23 0.65
C GLY A 65 -4.26 8.34 1.93
N SER A 66 -4.94 8.22 3.06
CA SER A 66 -4.33 8.25 4.38
C SER A 66 -4.93 7.22 5.34
N VAL A 67 -4.13 6.84 6.34
CA VAL A 67 -4.53 5.92 7.41
C VAL A 67 -4.17 6.51 8.77
N LYS A 68 -4.97 6.26 9.80
CA LYS A 68 -4.69 6.65 11.19
C LYS A 68 -4.29 5.42 12.01
N ILE A 69 -3.13 5.49 12.64
CA ILE A 69 -2.55 4.39 13.41
C ILE A 69 -2.49 4.78 14.88
N GLY A 70 -3.06 3.94 15.75
CA GLY A 70 -3.14 4.18 17.19
C GLY A 70 -1.77 4.25 17.85
N ARG A 71 -1.66 5.14 18.85
CA ARG A 71 -0.46 5.36 19.65
C ARG A 71 -0.74 5.19 21.14
N TYR A 72 0.33 4.91 21.86
CA TYR A 72 0.28 4.70 23.30
C TYR A 72 1.47 5.34 24.01
N THR A 73 1.27 5.71 25.27
CA THR A 73 2.33 6.16 26.19
C THR A 73 2.32 5.32 27.46
N CYS A 74 3.50 4.90 27.92
CA CYS A 74 3.65 4.27 29.21
C CYS A 74 3.52 5.33 30.32
N PRO A 75 2.59 5.18 31.28
CA PRO A 75 2.42 6.16 32.35
C PRO A 75 3.59 6.21 33.33
N SER A 76 4.42 5.16 33.40
CA SER A 76 5.58 5.09 34.28
C SER A 76 6.86 5.54 33.59
N CYS A 77 7.20 4.94 32.45
CA CYS A 77 8.45 5.24 31.73
C CYS A 77 8.35 6.45 30.79
N ASN A 78 7.14 6.94 30.51
CA ASN A 78 6.87 7.95 29.49
C ASN A 78 7.30 7.57 28.05
N ASN A 79 7.63 6.30 27.81
CA ASN A 79 7.95 5.77 26.49
C ASN A 79 6.70 5.67 25.61
N ASN A 80 6.85 5.93 24.32
CA ASN A 80 5.77 5.88 23.34
C ASN A 80 5.92 4.69 22.41
N CYS A 81 4.79 4.13 21.97
CA CYS A 81 4.75 3.17 20.88
C CYS A 81 3.55 3.44 19.95
N GLU A 82 3.59 2.82 18.78
CA GLU A 82 2.55 2.91 17.76
C GLU A 82 2.24 1.49 17.26
N GLU A 83 0.99 1.26 16.85
CA GLU A 83 0.63 -0.01 16.20
C GLU A 83 1.37 -0.24 14.87
N GLU A 84 1.45 -1.51 14.49
CA GLU A 84 1.97 -1.89 13.20
C GLU A 84 1.08 -1.39 12.05
N ARG A 85 1.72 -0.95 10.96
CA ARG A 85 1.08 -0.40 9.75
C ARG A 85 1.40 -1.21 8.49
N SER A 86 1.69 -2.50 8.63
CA SER A 86 2.05 -3.37 7.50
C SER A 86 0.92 -3.51 6.48
N PHE A 87 -0.35 -3.50 6.91
CA PHE A 87 -1.49 -3.47 5.99
C PHE A 87 -1.43 -2.25 5.04
N TRP A 88 -1.04 -1.07 5.53
CA TRP A 88 -0.94 0.13 4.69
C TRP A 88 0.22 0.04 3.71
N LYS A 89 1.32 -0.59 4.12
CA LYS A 89 2.43 -0.90 3.20
C LYS A 89 1.94 -1.83 2.09
N LYS A 90 1.32 -2.96 2.46
CA LYS A 90 0.79 -3.94 1.52
C LYS A 90 -0.22 -3.34 0.53
N LEU A 91 -1.17 -2.54 0.99
CA LEU A 91 -2.15 -1.88 0.12
C LEU A 91 -1.51 -0.99 -0.94
N LYS A 92 -0.47 -0.25 -0.57
CA LYS A 92 0.29 0.56 -1.54
C LYS A 92 1.04 -0.33 -2.51
N ASP A 93 1.70 -1.37 -2.02
CA ASP A 93 2.47 -2.29 -2.86
C ASP A 93 1.55 -2.99 -3.88
N ASP A 94 0.37 -3.45 -3.46
CA ASP A 94 -0.66 -4.05 -4.32
C ASP A 94 -1.17 -3.05 -5.37
N PHE A 95 -1.48 -1.81 -4.95
CA PHE A 95 -1.92 -0.75 -5.86
C PHE A 95 -0.85 -0.42 -6.92
N PHE A 96 0.39 -0.19 -6.50
CA PHE A 96 1.48 0.11 -7.42
C PHE A 96 1.82 -1.07 -8.33
N GLY A 97 1.68 -2.31 -7.84
CA GLY A 97 1.76 -3.52 -8.65
C GLY A 97 0.74 -3.53 -9.79
N ILE A 98 -0.53 -3.26 -9.50
CA ILE A 98 -1.58 -3.19 -10.53
C ILE A 98 -1.31 -2.06 -11.53
N THR A 99 -0.94 -0.86 -11.08
CA THR A 99 -0.63 0.24 -12.01
C THR A 99 0.57 -0.08 -12.90
N CYS A 100 1.58 -0.79 -12.39
CA CYS A 100 2.70 -1.28 -13.19
C CYS A 100 2.24 -2.26 -14.27
N ILE A 101 1.33 -3.19 -13.94
CA ILE A 101 0.74 -4.11 -14.92
C ILE A 101 -0.02 -3.34 -16.01
N ILE A 102 -0.83 -2.35 -15.64
CA ILE A 102 -1.55 -1.50 -16.60
C ILE A 102 -0.56 -0.78 -17.53
N ASN A 103 0.47 -0.15 -16.97
CA ASN A 103 1.51 0.54 -17.74
C ASN A 103 2.20 -0.41 -18.73
N LYS A 104 2.53 -1.64 -18.31
CA LYS A 104 3.11 -2.68 -19.18
C LYS A 104 2.17 -3.06 -20.32
N LEU A 105 0.89 -3.30 -20.05
CA LEU A 105 -0.12 -3.64 -21.06
C LEU A 105 -0.27 -2.52 -22.09
N LEU A 106 -0.34 -1.26 -21.65
CA LEU A 106 -0.43 -0.12 -22.55
C LEU A 106 0.83 0.02 -23.42
N ARG A 107 2.02 -0.24 -22.85
CA ARG A 107 3.28 -0.26 -23.61
C ARG A 107 3.33 -1.39 -24.63
N LEU A 108 2.80 -2.58 -24.31
CA LEU A 108 2.67 -3.68 -25.25
C LEU A 108 1.80 -3.30 -26.46
N HIS A 109 0.77 -2.49 -26.25
CA HIS A 109 -0.07 -1.92 -27.30
C HIS A 109 0.47 -0.62 -27.91
N HIS A 110 1.76 -0.34 -27.74
CA HIS A 110 2.48 0.81 -28.31
C HIS A 110 1.95 2.19 -27.90
N VAL A 111 1.17 2.30 -26.83
CA VAL A 111 0.73 3.60 -26.29
C VAL A 111 1.95 4.37 -25.82
N SER A 112 2.08 5.62 -26.25
CA SER A 112 3.23 6.47 -25.86
C SER A 112 3.27 6.69 -24.35
N TYR A 113 4.46 6.92 -23.77
CA TYR A 113 4.56 7.19 -22.33
C TYR A 113 3.76 8.43 -21.90
N GLN A 114 3.62 9.43 -22.78
CA GLN A 114 2.74 10.57 -22.54
C GLN A 114 1.27 10.15 -22.49
N GLY A 115 0.82 9.36 -23.48
CA GLY A 115 -0.56 8.85 -23.47
C GLY A 115 -0.87 7.99 -22.24
N ILE A 116 0.09 7.18 -21.77
CA ILE A 116 -0.05 6.45 -20.51
C ILE A 116 -0.16 7.41 -19.33
N SER A 117 0.68 8.45 -19.28
CA SER A 117 0.62 9.48 -18.25
C SER A 117 -0.76 10.16 -18.21
N ASP A 118 -1.33 10.46 -19.38
CA ASP A 118 -2.64 11.11 -19.50
C ASP A 118 -3.78 10.18 -19.00
N ILE A 119 -3.71 8.88 -19.33
CA ILE A 119 -4.64 7.86 -18.81
C ILE A 119 -4.49 7.72 -17.29
N MET A 120 -3.25 7.60 -16.80
CA MET A 120 -2.97 7.42 -15.38
C MET A 120 -3.36 8.63 -14.55
N ALA A 121 -3.38 9.84 -15.11
CA ALA A 121 -3.86 11.04 -14.43
C ALA A 121 -5.32 10.91 -13.94
N LEU A 122 -6.14 10.04 -14.55
CA LEU A 122 -7.52 9.76 -14.13
C LEU A 122 -7.60 8.81 -12.92
N ILE A 123 -6.54 8.02 -12.67
CA ILE A 123 -6.51 6.98 -11.63
C ILE A 123 -5.61 7.43 -10.48
N TYR A 124 -4.35 7.69 -10.79
CA TYR A 124 -3.32 8.19 -9.88
C TYR A 124 -2.23 8.88 -10.71
N PRO A 125 -2.07 10.21 -10.59
CA PRO A 125 -1.11 10.95 -11.39
C PRO A 125 0.31 10.40 -11.25
N GLN A 126 0.88 9.98 -12.38
CA GLN A 126 2.26 9.51 -12.50
C GLN A 126 2.94 10.32 -13.59
N GLY A 127 4.19 10.73 -13.35
CA GLY A 127 4.97 11.39 -14.40
C GLY A 127 5.42 10.39 -15.47
N ARG A 128 5.57 10.87 -16.71
CA ARG A 128 6.11 10.09 -17.83
C ARG A 128 7.39 9.34 -17.47
N ASP A 129 8.32 10.00 -16.78
CA ASP A 129 9.61 9.41 -16.43
C ASP A 129 9.48 8.32 -15.36
N THR A 130 8.47 8.43 -14.46
CA THR A 130 8.13 7.38 -13.50
C THR A 130 7.63 6.12 -14.21
N ILE A 131 6.79 6.30 -15.25
CA ILE A 131 6.28 5.19 -16.06
C ILE A 131 7.41 4.53 -16.86
N PHE A 132 8.31 5.34 -17.44
CA PHE A 132 9.47 4.84 -18.17
C PHE A 132 10.37 3.96 -17.28
N ASN A 133 10.77 4.46 -16.10
CA ASN A 133 11.63 3.70 -15.19
C ASN A 133 10.98 2.39 -14.74
N ALA A 134 9.70 2.43 -14.34
CA ALA A 134 8.97 1.24 -13.93
C ALA A 134 8.86 0.18 -15.05
N PHE A 135 8.75 0.63 -16.31
CA PHE A 135 8.77 -0.26 -17.45
C PHE A 135 10.18 -0.80 -17.72
N ALA A 136 11.21 0.04 -17.71
CA ALA A 136 12.60 -0.36 -17.94
C ALA A 136 13.05 -1.42 -16.92
N ASP A 137 12.82 -1.17 -15.62
CA ASP A 137 13.12 -2.11 -14.52
C ASP A 137 12.45 -3.48 -14.74
N SER A 138 11.31 -3.51 -15.43
CA SER A 138 10.57 -4.74 -15.69
C SER A 138 10.95 -5.48 -16.97
N VAL A 139 11.63 -4.80 -17.89
CA VAL A 139 12.06 -5.33 -19.19
C VAL A 139 13.55 -5.71 -19.15
N GLU A 140 14.33 -5.25 -18.18
CA GLU A 140 15.68 -5.78 -17.94
C GLU A 140 15.70 -7.30 -17.60
N GLU A 141 14.54 -7.93 -17.39
CA GLU A 141 14.38 -9.40 -17.33
C GLU A 141 14.21 -10.10 -18.71
N THR A 142 14.32 -9.39 -19.83
CA THR A 142 14.02 -9.96 -21.16
C THR A 142 15.15 -10.84 -21.72
N ILE A 143 14.84 -12.10 -22.01
CA ILE A 143 15.72 -13.02 -22.76
C ILE A 143 15.88 -12.51 -24.20
N ILE A 144 17.08 -12.08 -24.57
CA ILE A 144 17.44 -11.76 -25.96
C ILE A 144 17.64 -13.09 -26.69
N PRO A 145 16.79 -13.47 -27.67
CA PRO A 145 17.05 -14.66 -28.46
C PRO A 145 18.35 -14.46 -29.26
N PRO A 146 19.23 -15.48 -29.35
CA PRO A 146 20.48 -15.36 -30.06
C PRO A 146 20.23 -14.96 -31.51
N ARG A 147 20.97 -13.95 -32.00
CA ARG A 147 20.93 -13.56 -33.42
C ARG A 147 21.21 -14.80 -34.25
N ARG A 148 20.26 -15.22 -35.10
CA ARG A 148 20.57 -16.20 -36.15
C ARG A 148 21.69 -15.61 -36.98
N ARG A 149 22.87 -16.24 -36.96
CA ARG A 149 23.92 -15.92 -37.92
C ARG A 149 23.29 -16.08 -39.30
N HIS A 150 23.35 -15.04 -40.11
CA HIS A 150 23.08 -15.16 -41.54
C HIS A 150 23.98 -16.30 -42.02
N LEU A 151 23.36 -17.39 -42.50
CA LEU A 151 24.07 -18.32 -43.36
C LEU A 151 24.37 -17.50 -44.62
N ASP A 152 25.64 -17.20 -44.83
CA ASP A 152 26.14 -16.63 -46.06
C ASP A 152 25.70 -17.57 -47.21
N CYS A 153 24.78 -17.10 -48.04
CA CYS A 153 24.56 -17.69 -49.35
C CYS A 153 25.79 -17.35 -50.20
N SER A 154 26.77 -18.25 -50.23
CA SER A 154 27.80 -18.26 -51.27
C SER A 154 27.23 -18.94 -52.51
N LEU A 155 27.21 -18.19 -53.62
CA LEU A 155 27.03 -18.68 -55.00
C LEU A 155 28.19 -19.61 -55.41
#